data_AF-A0A259LLC0-F1
#
_entry.id   AF-A0A259LLC0-F1
#
_cell.length_a   1.000
_cell.length_b   1.000
_cell.length_c   1.000
_cell.angle_alpha   90.00
_cell.angle_beta   90.00
_cell.angle_gamma   90.00
#
_symmetry.space_group_name_H-M   'P 1'
#
loop_
_entity.id
_entity.type
_entity.pdbx_description
1 polymer ?
#
loop_
_entity_poly.entity_id
_entity_poly.type
_entity_poly.pdbx_seq_one_letter_code
_entity_poly.pdbx_strand_id
1 'polypeptide(L)'
;MDWVLVAVAGAAETRLSALAASAVNAAGGKAGAWTALAEGAPLHAGFLPFAGSADEAAALRQQIETAGPVDAAIMPAARFGRKRLLISDMDSTIIGQECIDEIADAVGLKAKISEITERAMRGELDFEAALTERVAMLKGLPLGALARTLEERITLNPGARTLIATMKAHGARTLLVSG
;
A
#
# COMPACT_ATOMS: atom_id res chain seq x y z
N MET A 1 24.96 10.71 -4.55
CA MET A 1 23.80 11.12 -3.74
C MET A 1 23.58 10.08 -2.67
N ASP A 2 23.02 10.47 -1.53
CA ASP A 2 22.72 9.53 -0.45
C ASP A 2 21.29 9.03 -0.58
N TRP A 3 21.14 7.72 -0.52
CA TRP A 3 19.90 6.98 -0.68
C TRP A 3 19.69 6.06 0.51
N VAL A 4 18.44 5.63 0.70
CA VAL A 4 18.08 4.58 1.65
C VAL A 4 17.24 3.55 0.91
N LEU A 5 17.68 2.29 0.98
CA LEU A 5 16.88 1.13 0.65
C LEU A 5 16.16 0.68 1.91
N VAL A 6 14.83 0.57 1.87
CA VAL A 6 14.01 -0.07 2.89
C VAL A 6 13.51 -1.38 2.29
N ALA A 7 13.62 -2.49 3.03
CA ALA A 7 13.15 -3.78 2.56
C ALA A 7 12.41 -4.54 3.65
N VAL A 8 11.41 -5.32 3.23
CA VAL A 8 10.55 -6.16 4.07
C VAL A 8 10.40 -7.52 3.39
N ALA A 9 10.45 -8.59 4.17
CA ALA A 9 10.20 -9.94 3.71
C ALA A 9 9.49 -10.76 4.78
N GLY A 10 8.89 -11.89 4.39
CA GLY A 10 8.36 -12.87 5.34
C GLY A 10 9.47 -13.38 6.28
N ALA A 11 9.13 -13.73 7.53
CA ALA A 11 10.12 -14.18 8.52
C ALA A 11 10.90 -15.45 8.13
N ALA A 12 10.42 -16.21 7.14
CA ALA A 12 11.17 -17.32 6.55
C ALA A 12 12.39 -16.85 5.72
N GLU A 13 12.40 -15.61 5.23
CA GLU A 13 13.52 -15.03 4.49
C GLU A 13 14.50 -14.39 5.47
N THR A 14 15.53 -15.16 5.82
CA THR A 14 16.58 -14.77 6.78
C THR A 14 17.73 -14.01 6.15
N ARG A 15 17.77 -13.90 4.81
CA ARG A 15 18.90 -13.29 4.07
C ARG A 15 18.64 -11.86 3.64
N LEU A 16 17.57 -11.22 4.12
CA LEU A 16 17.13 -9.89 3.68
C LEU A 16 18.26 -8.85 3.69
N SER A 17 19.05 -8.80 4.76
CA SER A 17 20.20 -7.88 4.88
C SER A 17 21.30 -8.17 3.87
N ALA A 18 21.61 -9.45 3.63
CA ALA A 18 22.61 -9.87 2.65
C ALA A 18 22.16 -9.61 1.21
N LEU A 19 20.88 -9.87 0.90
CA LEU A 19 20.27 -9.56 -0.40
C LEU A 19 20.31 -8.06 -0.68
N ALA A 20 19.93 -7.24 0.31
CA ALA A 20 19.98 -5.78 0.22
C ALA A 20 21.40 -5.26 -0.03
N ALA A 21 22.39 -5.74 0.72
CA ALA A 21 23.78 -5.32 0.55
C ALA A 21 24.37 -5.75 -0.80
N SER A 22 24.08 -6.99 -1.23
CA SER A 22 24.52 -7.53 -2.52
C SER A 22 23.97 -6.70 -3.68
N ALA A 23 22.66 -6.39 -3.64
CA ALA A 23 22.01 -5.61 -4.68
C ALA A 23 22.58 -4.19 -4.77
N VAL A 24 22.79 -3.50 -3.63
CA VAL A 24 23.41 -2.16 -3.62
C VAL A 24 24.79 -2.17 -4.28
N ASN A 25 25.64 -3.14 -3.92
CA ASN A 25 26.99 -3.24 -4.48
C ASN A 25 26.99 -3.61 -5.96
N ALA A 26 26.09 -4.51 -6.39
CA ALA A 26 25.93 -4.89 -7.80
C ALA A 26 25.48 -3.71 -8.67
N ALA A 27 24.71 -2.78 -8.11
CA ALA A 27 24.32 -1.54 -8.76
C ALA A 27 25.42 -0.45 -8.73
N GLY A 28 26.61 -0.72 -8.18
CA GLY A 28 27.71 0.26 -8.08
C GLY A 28 27.64 1.18 -6.85
N GLY A 29 26.60 1.06 -6.04
CA GLY A 29 26.44 1.83 -4.81
C GLY A 29 27.39 1.37 -3.70
N LYS A 30 27.71 2.29 -2.78
CA LYS A 30 28.50 1.99 -1.57
C LYS A 30 27.55 1.80 -0.38
N ALA A 31 27.26 0.55 -0.05
CA ALA A 31 26.38 0.20 1.06
C ALA A 31 26.97 0.61 2.43
N GLY A 32 26.12 1.14 3.29
CA GLY A 32 26.38 1.34 4.71
C GLY A 32 26.04 0.10 5.55
N ALA A 33 25.66 0.31 6.81
CA ALA A 33 25.23 -0.77 7.70
C ALA A 33 23.71 -0.97 7.66
N TRP A 34 23.27 -2.24 7.65
CA TRP A 34 21.86 -2.59 7.80
C TRP A 34 21.37 -2.22 9.20
N THR A 35 20.20 -1.60 9.27
CA THR A 35 19.50 -1.31 10.53
C THR A 35 18.16 -2.03 10.52
N ALA A 36 17.95 -2.94 11.47
CA ALA A 36 16.70 -3.66 11.59
C ALA A 36 15.60 -2.78 12.20
N LEU A 37 14.38 -2.91 11.65
CA LEU A 37 13.15 -2.32 12.15
C LEU A 37 12.23 -3.38 12.77
N ALA A 38 12.30 -4.61 12.27
CA ALA A 38 11.64 -5.77 12.83
C ALA A 38 12.49 -7.03 12.58
N GLU A 39 12.72 -7.81 13.62
CA GLU A 39 13.40 -9.10 13.56
C GLU A 39 12.48 -10.15 14.22
N GLY A 40 12.08 -11.18 13.48
CA GLY A 40 11.15 -12.21 13.94
C GLY A 40 9.81 -12.26 13.20
N ALA A 41 8.96 -13.22 13.59
CA ALA A 41 7.65 -13.42 12.98
C ALA A 41 6.72 -12.21 13.20
N PRO A 42 5.87 -11.85 12.21
CA PRO A 42 5.70 -12.52 10.93
C PRO A 42 6.65 -12.04 9.82
N LEU A 43 7.42 -10.98 10.04
CA LEU A 43 8.14 -10.26 8.99
C LEU A 43 9.51 -9.78 9.47
N HIS A 44 10.50 -9.84 8.58
CA HIS A 44 11.77 -9.15 8.74
C HIS A 44 11.74 -7.84 7.98
N ALA A 45 12.15 -6.75 8.62
CA ALA A 45 12.18 -5.44 8.00
C ALA A 45 13.39 -4.65 8.46
N GLY A 46 13.91 -3.80 7.58
CA GLY A 46 14.99 -2.88 7.92
C GLY A 46 15.34 -1.96 6.78
N PHE A 47 16.42 -1.22 6.96
CA PHE A 47 16.90 -0.29 5.97
C PHE A 47 18.43 -0.28 5.87
N LEU A 48 18.92 0.13 4.71
CA LEU A 48 20.32 0.20 4.34
C LEU A 48 20.58 1.55 3.65
N PRO A 49 21.32 2.47 4.28
CA PRO A 49 21.80 3.66 3.60
C PRO A 49 22.88 3.29 2.58
N PHE A 50 22.93 3.99 1.46
CA PHE A 50 24.00 3.83 0.47
C PHE A 50 24.27 5.12 -0.29
N ALA A 51 25.49 5.28 -0.79
CA ALA A 51 25.86 6.37 -1.67
C ALA A 51 25.92 5.88 -3.12
N GLY A 52 25.27 6.59 -4.05
CA GLY A 52 25.27 6.27 -5.48
C GLY A 52 24.65 7.35 -6.37
N SER A 53 24.75 7.18 -7.67
CA SER A 53 24.08 8.00 -8.68
C SER A 53 22.57 7.69 -8.75
N ALA A 54 21.81 8.48 -9.52
CA ALA A 54 20.40 8.19 -9.75
C ALA A 54 20.20 6.94 -10.62
N ASP A 55 21.09 6.71 -11.59
CA ASP A 55 21.06 5.54 -12.47
C ASP A 55 21.36 4.25 -11.69
N GLU A 56 22.30 4.31 -10.75
CA GLU A 56 22.60 3.20 -9.85
C GLU A 56 21.40 2.88 -8.94
N ALA A 57 20.73 3.92 -8.40
CA ALA A 57 19.51 3.73 -7.64
C ALA A 57 18.36 3.15 -8.47
N ALA A 58 18.25 3.51 -9.76
CA ALA A 58 17.26 2.95 -10.67
C ALA A 58 17.57 1.48 -11.02
N ALA A 59 18.82 1.15 -11.31
CA ALA A 59 19.27 -0.23 -11.54
C ALA A 59 19.01 -1.12 -10.32
N LEU A 60 19.22 -0.60 -9.11
CA LEU A 60 18.91 -1.30 -7.87
C LEU A 60 17.42 -1.65 -7.73
N ARG A 61 16.50 -0.76 -8.15
CA ARG A 61 15.05 -1.06 -8.14
C ARG A 61 14.75 -2.28 -8.99
N GLN A 62 15.26 -2.30 -10.22
CA GLN A 62 15.05 -3.39 -11.17
C GLN A 62 15.62 -4.72 -10.63
N GLN A 63 16.78 -4.70 -9.99
CA GLN A 63 17.36 -5.90 -9.39
C GLN A 63 16.49 -6.45 -8.26
N ILE A 64 16.00 -5.59 -7.37
CA ILE A 64 15.15 -5.99 -6.25
C ILE A 64 13.83 -6.59 -6.72
N GLU A 65 13.21 -6.03 -7.76
CA GLU A 65 11.98 -6.59 -8.36
C GLU A 65 12.16 -8.05 -8.80
N THR A 66 13.39 -8.46 -9.11
CA THR A 66 13.72 -9.85 -9.51
C THR A 66 14.30 -10.70 -8.38
N ALA A 67 14.54 -10.14 -7.19
CA ALA A 67 15.31 -10.77 -6.10
C ALA A 67 14.50 -11.79 -5.27
N GLY A 68 13.21 -11.94 -5.51
CA GLY A 68 12.33 -12.90 -4.82
C GLY A 68 11.20 -12.22 -4.04
N PRO A 69 10.63 -12.87 -3.01
CA PRO A 69 9.47 -12.38 -2.26
C PRO A 69 9.85 -11.29 -1.25
N VAL A 70 10.43 -10.19 -1.75
CA VAL A 70 10.87 -9.04 -0.97
C VAL A 70 10.17 -7.80 -1.48
N ASP A 71 9.50 -7.08 -0.58
CA ASP A 71 9.02 -5.74 -0.86
C ASP A 71 10.12 -4.74 -0.51
N ALA A 72 10.49 -3.86 -1.44
CA ALA A 72 11.48 -2.84 -1.14
C ALA A 72 11.19 -1.50 -1.81
N ALA A 73 11.69 -0.45 -1.17
CA ALA A 73 11.58 0.92 -1.62
C ALA A 73 12.93 1.62 -1.49
N ILE A 74 13.30 2.37 -2.54
CA ILE A 74 14.48 3.23 -2.53
C ILE A 74 14.02 4.67 -2.48
N MET A 75 14.65 5.49 -1.65
CA MET A 75 14.35 6.91 -1.56
C MET A 75 15.59 7.73 -1.23
N PRO A 76 15.62 9.04 -1.57
CA PRO A 76 16.69 9.92 -1.12
C PRO A 76 16.79 9.93 0.41
N ALA A 77 18.00 9.86 0.96
CA ALA A 77 18.21 9.82 2.41
C ALA A 77 17.62 11.03 3.13
N ALA A 78 17.62 12.21 2.48
CA ALA A 78 16.98 13.43 2.99
C ALA A 78 15.46 13.29 3.22
N ARG A 79 14.81 12.31 2.58
CA ARG A 79 13.38 12.00 2.76
C ARG A 79 13.15 10.80 3.69
N PHE A 80 14.18 10.16 4.22
CA PHE A 80 14.02 9.03 5.13
C PHE A 80 13.73 9.50 6.57
N GLY A 81 13.02 8.68 7.35
CA GLY A 81 12.70 8.96 8.76
C GLY A 81 11.19 9.05 9.07
N ARG A 82 10.88 9.40 10.33
CA ARG A 82 9.51 9.40 10.85
C ARG A 82 8.63 10.43 10.15
N LYS A 83 7.45 9.99 9.68
CA LYS A 83 6.45 10.83 9.02
C LYS A 83 5.46 11.38 10.04
N ARG A 84 5.00 12.61 9.82
CA ARG A 84 4.02 13.29 10.69
C ARG A 84 2.59 13.28 10.14
N LEU A 85 2.41 12.78 8.93
CA LEU A 85 1.14 12.76 8.21
C LEU A 85 1.05 11.48 7.38
N LEU A 86 -0.05 10.77 7.51
CA LEU A 86 -0.49 9.71 6.60
C LEU A 86 -1.83 10.12 6.01
N ILE A 87 -1.90 10.17 4.69
CA ILE A 87 -3.15 10.29 3.94
C ILE A 87 -3.31 8.98 3.20
N SER A 88 -4.47 8.36 3.34
CA SER A 88 -4.78 7.08 2.70
C SER A 88 -6.11 7.18 1.98
N ASP A 89 -6.20 6.47 0.87
CA ASP A 89 -7.49 6.06 0.30
C ASP A 89 -8.19 5.04 1.22
N MET A 90 -9.48 4.81 0.99
CA MET A 90 -10.33 3.87 1.73
C MET A 90 -10.43 2.53 1.01
N ASP A 91 -11.07 2.52 -0.15
CA ASP A 91 -11.42 1.32 -0.90
C ASP A 91 -10.15 0.70 -1.48
N SER A 92 -10.08 -0.64 -1.45
CA SER A 92 -8.90 -1.42 -1.83
C SER A 92 -7.57 -1.01 -1.16
N THR A 93 -7.62 -0.23 -0.07
CA THR A 93 -6.45 0.32 0.62
C THR A 93 -6.52 0.07 2.13
N ILE A 94 -7.42 0.75 2.84
CA ILE A 94 -7.65 0.52 4.28
C ILE A 94 -8.63 -0.62 4.50
N ILE A 95 -9.61 -0.76 3.59
CA ILE A 95 -10.49 -1.92 3.51
C ILE A 95 -10.17 -2.72 2.25
N GLY A 96 -10.51 -4.00 2.25
CA GLY A 96 -10.26 -4.90 1.11
C GLY A 96 -11.35 -4.89 0.04
N GLN A 97 -12.42 -4.12 0.24
CA GLN A 97 -13.61 -4.10 -0.61
C GLN A 97 -13.76 -2.76 -1.34
N GLU A 98 -14.60 -2.78 -2.38
CA GLU A 98 -15.17 -1.60 -3.03
C GLU A 98 -16.56 -1.34 -2.44
N CYS A 99 -16.73 -0.23 -1.71
CA CYS A 99 -17.87 -0.06 -0.82
C CYS A 99 -19.21 -0.01 -1.59
N ILE A 100 -19.24 0.69 -2.73
CA ILE A 100 -20.44 0.83 -3.57
C ILE A 100 -20.86 -0.52 -4.15
N ASP A 101 -19.89 -1.36 -4.56
CA ASP A 101 -20.14 -2.69 -5.12
C ASP A 101 -20.77 -3.62 -4.06
N GLU A 102 -20.29 -3.56 -2.81
CA GLU A 102 -20.84 -4.34 -1.71
C GLU A 102 -22.25 -3.88 -1.29
N ILE A 103 -22.56 -2.58 -1.42
CA ILE A 103 -23.93 -2.06 -1.21
C ILE A 103 -24.86 -2.57 -2.32
N ALA A 104 -24.38 -2.60 -3.56
CA ALA A 104 -25.16 -3.04 -4.73
C ALA A 104 -25.46 -4.54 -4.72
N ASP A 105 -24.63 -5.35 -4.07
CA ASP A 105 -24.86 -6.79 -3.88
C ASP A 105 -26.18 -7.07 -3.15
N ALA A 106 -26.60 -6.18 -2.24
CA ALA A 106 -27.85 -6.31 -1.50
C ALA A 106 -29.10 -6.33 -2.40
N VAL A 107 -28.98 -5.89 -3.66
CA VAL A 107 -30.04 -5.90 -4.68
C VAL A 107 -29.65 -6.65 -5.96
N GLY A 108 -28.57 -7.43 -5.91
CA GLY A 108 -28.10 -8.23 -7.05
C GLY A 108 -27.56 -7.39 -8.22
N LEU A 109 -27.14 -6.14 -7.97
CA LEU A 109 -26.60 -5.24 -8.99
C LEU A 109 -25.07 -5.24 -9.05
N LYS A 110 -24.39 -5.99 -8.16
CA LYS A 110 -22.92 -6.01 -8.03
C LYS A 110 -22.20 -6.14 -9.37
N ALA A 111 -22.55 -7.14 -10.18
CA ALA A 111 -21.88 -7.38 -11.45
C ALA A 111 -21.91 -6.16 -12.42
N LYS A 112 -23.03 -5.43 -12.47
CA LYS A 112 -23.16 -4.25 -13.33
C LYS A 112 -22.37 -3.06 -12.79
N ILE A 113 -22.38 -2.86 -11.48
CA ILE A 113 -21.63 -1.77 -10.84
C ILE A 113 -20.12 -2.03 -10.95
N SER A 114 -19.67 -3.25 -10.70
CA SER A 114 -18.26 -3.63 -10.80
C SER A 114 -17.71 -3.41 -12.22
N GLU A 115 -18.49 -3.69 -13.27
CA GLU A 115 -18.08 -3.38 -14.65
C GLU A 115 -17.83 -1.88 -14.87
N ILE A 116 -18.71 -1.02 -14.33
CA ILE A 116 -18.54 0.44 -14.40
C ILE A 116 -17.31 0.88 -13.57
N THR A 117 -17.14 0.31 -12.37
CA THR A 117 -16.00 0.58 -11.48
C THR A 117 -14.68 0.23 -12.17
N GLU A 118 -14.56 -0.95 -12.77
CA GLU A 118 -13.35 -1.37 -13.49
C GLU A 118 -13.03 -0.47 -14.68
N ARG A 119 -14.04 -0.06 -15.46
CA ARG A 119 -13.85 0.86 -16.60
C ARG A 119 -13.36 2.23 -16.12
N ALA A 120 -13.89 2.74 -15.02
CA ALA A 120 -13.43 3.99 -14.42
C ALA A 120 -11.97 3.90 -13.93
N MET A 121 -11.59 2.80 -13.27
CA MET A 121 -10.22 2.58 -12.81
C MET A 121 -9.22 2.41 -13.96
N ARG A 122 -9.64 1.88 -15.10
CA ARG A 122 -8.83 1.85 -16.35
C ARG A 122 -8.75 3.21 -17.06
N GLY A 123 -9.47 4.23 -16.58
CA GLY A 123 -9.53 5.55 -17.21
C GLY A 123 -10.40 5.61 -18.47
N GLU A 124 -11.26 4.61 -18.70
CA GLU A 124 -12.17 4.55 -19.85
C GLU A 124 -13.45 5.36 -19.62
N LEU A 125 -13.75 5.69 -18.36
CA LEU A 125 -14.86 6.54 -17.94
C LEU A 125 -14.33 7.65 -17.05
N ASP A 126 -14.92 8.84 -17.20
CA ASP A 126 -14.71 9.92 -16.25
C ASP A 126 -15.19 9.52 -14.85
N PHE A 127 -14.41 9.88 -13.83
CA PHE A 127 -14.67 9.47 -12.45
C PHE A 127 -16.03 9.99 -11.94
N GLU A 128 -16.36 11.26 -12.19
CA GLU A 128 -17.60 11.88 -11.71
C GLU A 128 -18.82 11.26 -12.40
N ALA A 129 -18.72 11.04 -13.71
CA ALA A 129 -19.76 10.35 -14.47
C ALA A 129 -19.97 8.92 -13.98
N ALA A 130 -18.89 8.15 -13.80
CA ALA A 130 -18.95 6.77 -13.31
C ALA A 130 -19.49 6.69 -11.86
N LEU A 131 -19.13 7.64 -11.00
CA LEU A 131 -19.69 7.71 -9.65
C LEU A 131 -21.19 8.01 -9.68
N THR A 132 -21.61 8.99 -10.48
CA THR A 132 -23.03 9.36 -10.63
C THR A 132 -23.86 8.18 -11.14
N GLU A 133 -23.37 7.46 -12.15
CA GLU A 133 -24.03 6.28 -12.70
C GLU A 133 -24.19 5.18 -11.64
N ARG A 134 -23.10 4.81 -10.95
CA ARG A 134 -23.13 3.78 -9.91
C ARG A 134 -24.05 4.15 -8.75
N VAL A 135 -24.02 5.40 -8.28
CA VAL A 135 -24.89 5.86 -7.19
C VAL A 135 -26.36 5.90 -7.63
N ALA A 136 -26.67 6.27 -8.87
CA ALA A 136 -28.04 6.25 -9.38
C ALA A 136 -28.66 4.84 -9.38
N MET A 137 -27.84 3.81 -9.59
CA MET A 137 -28.26 2.41 -9.52
C MET A 137 -28.66 1.96 -8.11
N LEU A 138 -28.28 2.71 -7.07
CA LEU A 138 -28.65 2.44 -5.68
C LEU A 138 -30.07 2.97 -5.33
N LYS A 139 -30.76 3.61 -6.27
CA LYS A 139 -32.09 4.20 -6.03
C LYS A 139 -33.09 3.16 -5.54
N GLY A 140 -33.71 3.44 -4.39
CA GLY A 140 -34.72 2.58 -3.77
C GLY A 140 -34.16 1.58 -2.77
N LEU A 141 -32.84 1.54 -2.55
CA LEU A 141 -32.24 0.76 -1.47
C LEU A 141 -32.67 1.30 -0.10
N PRO A 142 -33.09 0.42 0.84
CA PRO A 142 -33.39 0.85 2.20
C PRO A 142 -32.11 1.25 2.95
N LEU A 143 -32.22 2.22 3.85
CA LEU A 143 -31.06 2.71 4.64
C LEU A 143 -30.36 1.59 5.43
N GLY A 144 -31.13 0.58 5.86
CA GLY A 144 -30.59 -0.61 6.55
C GLY A 144 -29.60 -1.43 5.72
N ALA A 145 -29.60 -1.30 4.39
CA ALA A 145 -28.61 -1.94 3.53
C ALA A 145 -27.19 -1.44 3.82
N LEU A 146 -27.00 -0.14 4.10
CA LEU A 146 -25.69 0.42 4.44
C LEU A 146 -25.13 -0.18 5.74
N ALA A 147 -25.96 -0.23 6.77
CA ALA A 147 -25.57 -0.80 8.06
C ALA A 147 -25.21 -2.29 7.91
N ARG A 148 -26.02 -3.04 7.16
CA ARG A 148 -25.76 -4.45 6.87
C ARG A 148 -24.45 -4.65 6.12
N THR A 149 -24.18 -3.87 5.07
CA THR A 149 -22.92 -3.95 4.32
C THR A 149 -21.72 -3.69 5.23
N LEU A 150 -21.80 -2.66 6.08
CA LEU A 150 -20.75 -2.35 7.05
C LEU A 150 -20.48 -3.50 8.02
N GLU A 151 -21.53 -4.14 8.54
CA GLU A 151 -21.42 -5.22 9.53
C GLU A 151 -20.96 -6.55 8.90
N GLU A 152 -21.44 -6.88 7.71
CA GLU A 152 -21.30 -8.21 7.13
C GLU A 152 -20.17 -8.32 6.09
N ARG A 153 -19.80 -7.22 5.43
CA ARG A 153 -18.91 -7.26 4.24
C ARG A 153 -17.61 -6.49 4.42
N ILE A 154 -17.63 -5.39 5.15
CA ILE A 154 -16.47 -4.51 5.26
C ILE A 154 -15.45 -5.07 6.26
N THR A 155 -14.24 -5.31 5.76
CA THR A 155 -13.11 -5.82 6.54
C THR A 155 -11.88 -4.96 6.28
N LEU A 156 -11.15 -4.66 7.35
CA LEU A 156 -9.91 -3.92 7.24
C LEU A 156 -8.83 -4.78 6.60
N ASN A 157 -8.03 -4.19 5.72
CA ASN A 157 -6.87 -4.86 5.17
C ASN A 157 -5.87 -5.26 6.28
N PRO A 158 -5.18 -6.39 6.12
CA PRO A 158 -4.15 -6.81 7.07
C PRO A 158 -3.14 -5.69 7.33
N GLY A 159 -2.86 -5.44 8.60
CA GLY A 159 -1.92 -4.39 9.01
C GLY A 159 -2.51 -2.97 9.05
N ALA A 160 -3.71 -2.69 8.53
CA ALA A 160 -4.29 -1.34 8.55
C ALA A 160 -4.42 -0.78 9.98
N ARG A 161 -4.94 -1.58 10.92
CA ARG A 161 -5.02 -1.19 12.34
C ARG A 161 -3.63 -0.92 12.93
N THR A 162 -2.67 -1.80 12.67
CA THR A 162 -1.29 -1.69 13.17
C THR A 162 -0.61 -0.45 12.62
N LEU A 163 -0.76 -0.16 11.33
CA LEU A 163 -0.21 1.03 10.67
C LEU A 163 -0.73 2.30 11.32
N ILE A 164 -2.05 2.44 11.44
CA ILE A 164 -2.68 3.62 12.03
C ILE A 164 -2.28 3.79 13.51
N ALA A 165 -2.30 2.70 14.30
CA ALA A 165 -1.89 2.74 15.70
C ALA A 165 -0.41 3.17 15.86
N THR A 166 0.48 2.59 15.05
CA THR A 166 1.92 2.90 15.07
C THR A 166 2.17 4.36 14.69
N MET A 167 1.52 4.83 13.61
CA MET A 167 1.63 6.24 13.18
C MET A 167 1.17 7.21 14.27
N LYS A 168 0.02 6.95 14.89
CA LYS A 168 -0.51 7.77 16.00
C LYS A 168 0.41 7.75 17.22
N ALA A 169 0.93 6.58 17.61
CA ALA A 169 1.87 6.45 18.73
C ALA A 169 3.16 7.26 18.52
N HIS A 170 3.56 7.49 17.26
CA HIS A 170 4.69 8.33 16.89
C HIS A 170 4.32 9.79 16.58
N GLY A 171 3.10 10.23 16.94
CA GLY A 171 2.67 11.62 16.83
C GLY A 171 2.27 12.06 15.42
N ALA A 172 2.03 11.11 14.50
CA ALA A 172 1.52 11.41 13.18
C ALA A 172 0.00 11.63 13.19
N ARG A 173 -0.48 12.53 12.33
CA ARG A 173 -1.91 12.59 11.98
C ARG A 173 -2.22 11.61 10.85
N THR A 174 -3.37 10.96 10.92
CA THR A 174 -3.84 10.01 9.91
C THR A 174 -5.17 10.50 9.36
N LEU A 175 -5.29 10.63 8.04
CA LEU A 175 -6.52 11.03 7.35
C LEU A 175 -6.90 9.97 6.31
N LEU A 176 -8.20 9.80 6.15
CA LEU A 176 -8.80 9.02 5.09
C LEU A 176 -9.41 10.01 4.09
N VAL A 177 -9.13 9.82 2.80
CA VAL A 177 -9.73 10.60 1.71
C VAL A 177 -10.33 9.59 0.74
N SER A 178 -11.65 9.62 0.59
CA SER A 178 -12.42 8.74 -0.29
C SER A 178 -13.33 9.58 -1.18
N GLY A 179 -13.62 9.06 -2.37
CA GLY A 179 -14.66 9.57 -3.25
C GLY A 179 -16.07 9.18 -2.82
#